data_AF-A0A2S1JSC4-F1
#
_entry.id   AF-A0A2S1JSC4-F1
#
_cell.length_a   1.000
_cell.length_b   1.000
_cell.length_c   1.000
_cell.angle_alpha   90.00
_cell.angle_beta   90.00
_cell.angle_gamma   90.00
#
_symmetry.space_group_name_H-M   'P 1'
#
loop_
_entity.id
_entity.type
_entity.pdbx_description
1 polymer ?
#
loop_
_entity_poly.entity_id
_entity_poly.type
_entity_poly.pdbx_seq_one_letter_code
_entity_poly.pdbx_strand_id
1 'polypeptide(L)'
;MAVRRICFWLVALFYSLSPFADEYIVQSEDYDPFTQMTELWLKGEISNRQIRDLALRGRYQNSSAANSAHVSFFLDEMQVIARGNSVSGRSAQVSVQVDESIFDLDYDLVSMHMMINGHGNGLSSKQKFLLVTFMYRLAAEGWSTSSGVDEMEKHLIYRTLDYLSEMPADHKMWVIAKEIQYPVH
;
A
#
# COMPACT_ATOMS: atom_id res chain seq x y z
N MET A 1 55.16 -11.24 63.35
CA MET A 1 53.75 -11.20 62.93
C MET A 1 53.61 -12.12 61.71
N ALA A 2 52.67 -13.09 61.79
CA ALA A 2 52.10 -13.98 60.74
C ALA A 2 53.07 -14.63 59.71
N VAL A 3 53.40 -15.94 59.70
CA VAL A 3 52.57 -17.18 59.64
C VAL A 3 51.51 -17.05 58.53
N ARG A 4 51.45 -17.81 57.43
CA ARG A 4 51.59 -19.26 57.20
C ARG A 4 51.65 -19.54 55.68
N ARG A 5 52.34 -20.61 55.28
CA ARG A 5 52.17 -21.33 53.99
C ARG A 5 50.81 -22.04 53.96
N ILE A 6 50.25 -22.31 52.77
CA ILE A 6 49.62 -23.60 52.35
C ILE A 6 49.49 -23.60 50.81
N CYS A 7 50.13 -24.60 50.18
CA CYS A 7 49.74 -25.15 48.89
C CYS A 7 48.70 -26.27 49.16
N PHE A 8 47.73 -26.50 48.27
CA PHE A 8 47.49 -27.76 47.54
C PHE A 8 46.06 -27.83 46.94
N TRP A 9 45.99 -27.86 45.60
CA TRP A 9 45.28 -28.78 44.69
C TRP A 9 43.75 -29.08 44.71
N LEU A 10 43.26 -29.23 43.46
CA LEU A 10 42.23 -30.15 42.89
C LEU A 10 40.79 -30.07 43.43
N VAL A 11 39.85 -29.57 42.62
CA VAL A 11 39.00 -30.32 41.66
C VAL A 11 37.97 -31.22 42.33
N ALA A 12 36.69 -30.87 42.16
CA ALA A 12 35.63 -31.73 41.58
C ALA A 12 34.25 -31.34 42.11
N LEU A 13 33.40 -30.83 41.22
CA LEU A 13 31.94 -31.05 41.12
C LEU A 13 31.47 -30.05 40.03
N PHE A 14 31.59 -30.34 38.73
CA PHE A 14 30.80 -31.28 37.92
C PHE A 14 29.28 -31.17 38.11
N TYR A 15 28.59 -31.17 36.96
CA TYR A 15 27.18 -30.88 36.67
C TYR A 15 26.90 -29.38 36.56
N SER A 16 26.75 -28.78 35.38
CA SER A 16 25.97 -29.28 34.24
C SER A 16 26.32 -28.55 32.91
N LEU A 17 26.38 -29.34 31.83
CA LEU A 17 26.03 -28.98 30.45
C LEU A 17 26.86 -27.89 29.73
N SER A 18 27.77 -28.34 28.86
CA SER A 18 27.91 -27.76 27.51
C SER A 18 26.88 -28.46 26.59
N PRO A 19 26.57 -28.01 25.36
CA PRO A 19 27.12 -26.88 24.61
C PRO A 19 26.04 -26.03 23.88
N PHE A 20 26.42 -24.98 23.16
CA PHE A 20 25.58 -24.20 22.23
C PHE A 20 24.34 -23.51 22.81
N ALA A 21 24.52 -22.24 23.12
CA ALA A 21 23.71 -21.23 22.44
C ALA A 21 24.76 -20.36 21.75
N ASP A 22 25.05 -20.58 20.47
CA ASP A 22 24.44 -19.73 19.44
C ASP A 22 23.58 -18.65 20.11
N GLU A 23 24.24 -17.56 20.52
CA GLU A 23 23.60 -16.26 20.40
C GLU A 23 23.18 -16.18 18.93
N TYR A 24 21.95 -16.64 18.67
CA TYR A 24 21.13 -16.08 17.63
C TYR A 24 21.04 -14.60 17.97
N ILE A 25 22.08 -13.86 17.58
CA ILE A 25 21.90 -12.55 17.00
C ILE A 25 20.98 -12.87 15.83
N VAL A 26 19.68 -12.81 16.08
CA VAL A 26 18.71 -12.60 15.01
C VAL A 26 19.28 -11.37 14.33
N GLN A 27 19.90 -11.58 13.18
CA GLN A 27 20.25 -10.51 12.29
C GLN A 27 19.01 -9.63 12.28
N SER A 28 19.14 -8.37 12.69
CA SER A 28 18.14 -7.40 12.30
C SER A 28 18.19 -7.45 10.78
N GLU A 29 17.34 -8.27 10.17
CA GLU A 29 16.98 -8.10 8.78
C GLU A 29 16.67 -6.61 8.69
N ASP A 30 17.40 -5.89 7.84
CA ASP A 30 17.15 -4.49 7.55
C ASP A 30 15.75 -4.41 6.93
N TYR A 31 14.73 -4.44 7.78
CA TYR A 31 13.35 -4.29 7.38
C TYR A 31 13.21 -2.86 6.89
N ASP A 32 13.01 -2.72 5.59
CA ASP A 32 12.67 -1.45 4.95
C ASP A 32 11.54 -0.77 5.76
N PRO A 33 11.67 0.53 6.13
CA PRO A 33 10.70 1.23 6.96
C PRO A 33 9.25 1.10 6.49
N PHE A 34 9.03 0.99 5.18
CA PHE A 34 7.70 0.78 4.62
C PHE A 34 7.14 -0.61 4.93
N THR A 35 8.00 -1.62 4.92
CA THR A 35 7.68 -3.00 5.30
C THR A 35 7.23 -3.08 6.76
N GLN A 36 7.98 -2.47 7.67
CA GLN A 36 7.61 -2.43 9.09
C GLN A 36 6.25 -1.74 9.30
N MET A 37 6.02 -0.62 8.63
CA MET A 37 4.74 0.10 8.71
C MET A 37 3.58 -0.71 8.14
N THR A 38 3.82 -1.48 7.08
CA THR A 38 2.83 -2.42 6.53
C THR A 38 2.45 -3.49 7.56
N GLU A 39 3.42 -4.06 8.27
CA GLU A 39 3.15 -5.07 9.30
C GLU A 39 2.34 -4.51 10.48
N LEU A 40 2.70 -3.31 10.95
CA LEU A 40 1.95 -2.62 12.00
C LEU A 40 0.53 -2.29 11.54
N TRP A 41 0.36 -1.91 10.27
CA TRP A 41 -0.95 -1.69 9.68
C TRP A 41 -1.81 -2.95 9.66
N LEU A 42 -1.25 -4.09 9.24
CA LEU A 42 -1.94 -5.38 9.22
C LEU A 42 -2.40 -5.83 10.63
N LYS A 43 -1.65 -5.47 11.67
CA LYS A 43 -2.01 -5.74 13.07
C LYS A 43 -3.01 -4.73 13.65
N GLY A 44 -3.33 -3.65 12.93
CA GLY A 44 -4.16 -2.56 13.44
C GLY A 44 -3.44 -1.68 14.48
N GLU A 45 -2.11 -1.71 14.51
CA GLU A 45 -1.27 -1.01 15.49
C GLU A 45 -0.83 0.38 15.02
N ILE A 46 -1.19 0.76 13.79
CA ILE A 46 -0.97 2.09 13.25
C ILE A 46 -2.24 2.94 13.32
N SER A 47 -2.09 4.20 13.74
CA SER A 47 -3.19 5.17 13.72
C SER A 47 -3.37 5.81 12.33
N ASN A 48 -4.59 6.25 12.02
CA ASN A 48 -4.89 7.03 10.82
C ASN A 48 -3.99 8.29 10.68
N ARG A 49 -3.58 8.88 11.81
CA ARG A 49 -2.64 10.01 11.83
C ARG A 49 -1.28 9.62 11.28
N GLN A 50 -0.74 8.47 11.70
CA GLN A 50 0.56 7.99 11.21
C GLN A 50 0.53 7.67 9.72
N ILE A 51 -0.57 7.07 9.22
CA ILE A 51 -0.76 6.83 7.79
C ILE A 51 -0.79 8.16 7.03
N ARG A 52 -1.53 9.16 7.54
CA ARG A 52 -1.57 10.49 6.95
C ARG A 52 -0.19 11.15 6.93
N ASP A 53 0.54 11.10 8.04
CA ASP A 53 1.88 11.69 8.15
C ASP A 53 2.86 11.01 7.16
N LEU A 54 2.72 9.70 6.93
CA LEU A 54 3.44 8.96 5.90
C LEU A 54 3.04 9.42 4.48
N ALA A 55 1.74 9.56 4.21
CA ALA A 55 1.22 10.03 2.94
C ALA A 55 1.74 11.44 2.57
N LEU A 56 1.98 12.30 3.57
CA LEU A 56 2.53 13.62 3.36
C LEU A 56 4.01 13.62 2.96
N ARG A 57 4.76 12.54 3.27
CA ARG A 57 6.18 12.38 2.88
C ARG A 57 6.35 11.92 1.44
N GLY A 58 5.36 11.22 0.89
CA GLY A 58 5.41 10.75 -0.49
C GLY A 58 5.35 11.89 -1.50
N ARG A 59 5.96 11.66 -2.66
CA ARG A 59 5.95 12.61 -3.78
C ARG A 59 4.65 12.46 -4.55
N TYR A 60 3.84 13.50 -4.52
CA TYR A 60 2.54 13.57 -5.18
C TYR A 60 2.64 14.43 -6.44
N GLN A 61 2.05 13.96 -7.54
CA GLN A 61 1.87 14.74 -8.76
C GLN A 61 0.46 14.52 -9.30
N ASN A 62 -0.12 15.59 -9.84
CA ASN A 62 -1.36 15.50 -10.60
C ASN A 62 -1.26 16.34 -11.87
N SER A 63 -2.09 16.00 -12.85
CA SER A 63 -2.25 16.77 -14.08
C SER A 63 -3.62 16.46 -14.66
N SER A 64 -4.28 17.49 -15.18
CA SER A 64 -5.66 17.42 -15.63
C SER A 64 -5.80 18.14 -16.96
N ALA A 65 -6.57 17.55 -17.88
CA ALA A 65 -6.97 18.14 -19.15
C ALA A 65 -8.44 17.78 -19.44
N ALA A 66 -9.05 18.39 -20.47
CA ALA A 66 -10.41 18.02 -20.84
C ALA A 66 -10.50 16.51 -21.14
N ASN A 67 -11.44 15.83 -20.49
CA ASN A 67 -11.68 14.38 -20.62
C ASN A 67 -10.52 13.49 -20.17
N SER A 68 -9.55 14.01 -19.40
CA SER A 68 -8.39 13.27 -18.94
C SER A 68 -7.90 13.74 -17.57
N ALA A 69 -7.77 12.80 -16.63
CA ALA A 69 -7.17 13.04 -15.33
C ALA A 69 -5.99 12.08 -15.11
N HIS A 70 -4.92 12.58 -14.53
CA HIS A 70 -3.77 11.79 -14.14
C HIS A 70 -3.30 12.18 -12.74
N VAL A 71 -3.00 11.16 -11.94
CA VAL A 71 -2.45 11.34 -10.61
C VAL A 71 -1.43 10.25 -10.32
N SER A 72 -0.34 10.63 -9.65
CA SER A 72 0.67 9.68 -9.23
C SER A 72 1.20 9.99 -7.84
N PHE A 73 1.69 8.94 -7.21
CA PHE A 73 2.26 8.96 -5.87
C PHE A 73 3.45 8.03 -5.81
N PHE A 74 4.56 8.51 -5.26
CA PHE A 74 5.77 7.72 -5.06
C PHE A 74 6.20 7.77 -3.59
N LEU A 75 6.42 6.61 -3.00
CA LEU A 75 6.86 6.45 -1.61
C LEU A 75 7.69 5.17 -1.49
N ASP A 76 8.86 5.27 -0.85
CA ASP A 76 9.75 4.14 -0.54
C ASP A 76 9.95 3.19 -1.73
N GLU A 77 10.39 3.76 -2.86
CA GLU A 77 10.67 3.08 -4.14
C GLU A 77 9.46 2.49 -4.88
N MET A 78 8.29 2.51 -4.26
CA MET A 78 7.04 2.08 -4.88
C MET A 78 6.27 3.27 -5.46
N GLN A 79 5.45 3.00 -6.47
CA GLN A 79 4.61 4.03 -7.11
C GLN A 79 3.16 3.57 -7.30
N VAL A 80 2.25 4.53 -7.20
CA VAL A 80 0.89 4.40 -7.71
C VAL A 80 0.72 5.42 -8.83
N ILE A 81 0.18 4.98 -9.96
CA ILE A 81 -0.18 5.84 -11.08
C ILE A 81 -1.62 5.52 -11.44
N ALA A 82 -2.48 6.53 -11.51
CA ALA A 82 -3.84 6.38 -12.00
C ALA A 82 -4.12 7.39 -13.12
N ARG A 83 -4.71 6.89 -14.20
CA ARG A 83 -5.09 7.66 -15.39
C ARG A 83 -6.55 7.36 -15.71
N GLY A 84 -7.33 8.39 -15.92
CA GLY A 84 -8.72 8.29 -16.34
C GLY A 84 -8.88 9.07 -17.63
N ASN A 85 -9.48 8.46 -18.65
CA ASN A 85 -9.78 9.10 -19.92
C ASN A 85 -11.24 8.80 -20.29
N SER A 86 -12.05 9.83 -20.56
CA SER A 86 -13.36 9.61 -21.18
C SER A 86 -13.26 9.68 -22.70
N VAL A 87 -13.82 8.66 -23.36
CA VAL A 87 -13.63 8.45 -24.81
C VAL A 87 -14.81 8.97 -25.61
N SER A 88 -16.04 8.84 -25.11
CA SER A 88 -17.23 9.06 -25.95
C SER A 88 -18.51 9.53 -25.24
N GLY A 89 -18.43 10.05 -24.01
CA GLY A 89 -19.62 10.39 -23.20
C GLY A 89 -20.48 9.19 -22.78
N ARG A 90 -20.23 8.00 -23.35
CA ARG A 90 -20.87 6.72 -23.01
C ARG A 90 -19.91 5.75 -22.35
N SER A 91 -18.61 5.97 -22.47
CA SER A 91 -17.59 5.14 -21.85
C SER A 91 -16.41 5.97 -21.33
N ALA A 92 -15.81 5.47 -20.26
CA ALA A 92 -14.55 5.96 -19.71
C ALA A 92 -13.63 4.78 -19.39
N GLN A 93 -12.33 4.99 -19.53
CA GLN A 93 -11.31 4.02 -19.18
C GLN A 93 -10.47 4.56 -18.04
N VAL A 94 -10.25 3.74 -17.02
CA VAL A 94 -9.33 4.04 -15.92
C VAL A 94 -8.22 2.99 -15.90
N SER A 95 -6.97 3.42 -15.97
CA SER A 95 -5.81 2.57 -15.81
C SER A 95 -5.13 2.91 -14.48
N VAL A 96 -4.96 1.91 -13.63
CA VAL A 96 -4.26 2.03 -12.34
C VAL A 96 -3.09 1.06 -12.34
N GLN A 97 -1.90 1.61 -12.08
CA GLN A 97 -0.70 0.84 -11.78
C GLN A 97 -0.35 1.02 -10.31
N VAL A 98 -0.22 -0.07 -9.57
CA VAL A 98 0.31 -0.11 -8.20
C VAL A 98 1.60 -0.93 -8.26
N ASP A 99 2.72 -0.25 -8.32
CA ASP A 99 4.04 -0.82 -8.52
C ASP A 99 4.07 -1.71 -9.79
N GLU A 100 4.28 -3.03 -9.66
CA GLU A 100 4.22 -3.97 -10.79
C GLU A 100 2.81 -4.40 -11.22
N SER A 101 1.78 -4.16 -10.40
CA SER A 101 0.41 -4.59 -10.69
C SER A 101 -0.33 -3.57 -11.55
N ILE A 102 -0.93 -4.00 -12.66
CA ILE A 102 -1.66 -3.13 -13.60
C ILE A 102 -3.13 -3.57 -13.68
N PHE A 103 -4.01 -2.58 -13.62
CA PHE A 103 -5.45 -2.72 -13.70
C PHE A 103 -6.00 -1.77 -14.75
N ASP A 104 -6.65 -2.32 -15.77
CA ASP A 104 -7.38 -1.53 -16.75
C ASP A 104 -8.88 -1.75 -16.52
N LEU A 105 -9.61 -0.64 -16.39
CA LEU A 105 -11.01 -0.64 -16.03
C LEU A 105 -11.80 0.10 -17.10
N ASP A 106 -12.84 -0.57 -17.57
CA ASP A 106 -13.79 0.00 -18.51
C ASP A 106 -15.09 0.32 -17.76
N TYR A 107 -15.48 1.60 -17.82
CA TYR A 107 -16.74 2.10 -17.29
C TYR A 107 -17.71 2.31 -18.45
N ASP A 108 -18.87 1.67 -18.36
CA ASP A 108 -20.05 2.06 -19.14
C ASP A 108 -20.77 3.16 -18.37
N LEU A 109 -20.72 4.39 -18.87
CA LEU A 109 -21.32 5.56 -18.23
C LEU A 109 -22.85 5.59 -18.37
N VAL A 110 -23.43 4.73 -19.24
CA VAL A 110 -24.89 4.62 -19.39
C VAL A 110 -25.46 3.71 -18.31
N SER A 111 -24.81 2.57 -18.07
CA SER A 111 -25.25 1.59 -17.05
C SER A 111 -24.56 1.78 -15.70
N MET A 112 -23.54 2.65 -15.62
CA MET A 112 -22.67 2.84 -14.45
C MET A 112 -22.00 1.53 -13.97
N HIS A 113 -21.84 0.57 -14.87
CA HIS A 113 -21.12 -0.66 -14.58
C HIS A 113 -19.62 -0.46 -14.78
N MET A 114 -18.85 -0.95 -13.81
CA MET A 114 -17.41 -1.07 -13.89
C MET A 114 -17.06 -2.51 -14.25
N MET A 115 -16.38 -2.70 -15.38
CA MET A 115 -15.72 -3.96 -15.70
C MET A 115 -14.22 -3.82 -15.45
N ILE A 116 -13.69 -4.70 -14.61
CA ILE A 116 -12.25 -4.69 -14.29
C ILE A 116 -11.56 -5.79 -15.08
N ASN A 117 -10.68 -5.36 -15.98
CA ASN A 117 -9.75 -6.23 -16.71
C ASN A 117 -8.36 -6.07 -16.07
N GLY A 118 -8.15 -6.80 -14.98
CA GLY A 118 -6.85 -6.89 -14.33
C GLY A 118 -5.97 -7.95 -14.98
N HIS A 119 -4.69 -7.63 -15.20
CA HIS A 119 -3.70 -8.62 -15.62
C HIS A 119 -2.64 -8.75 -14.52
N GLY A 120 -2.77 -9.77 -13.66
CA GLY A 120 -1.76 -10.03 -12.63
C GLY A 120 -2.23 -10.83 -11.42
N ASN A 121 -1.30 -11.08 -10.50
CA ASN A 121 -1.62 -11.48 -9.14
C ASN A 121 -2.32 -10.29 -8.43
N GLY A 122 -3.15 -10.57 -7.41
CA GLY A 122 -3.77 -9.51 -6.62
C GLY A 122 -2.74 -8.58 -5.97
N LEU A 123 -3.20 -7.49 -5.36
CA LEU A 123 -2.32 -6.58 -4.65
C LEU A 123 -1.73 -7.26 -3.40
N SER A 124 -0.41 -7.30 -3.29
CA SER A 124 0.27 -7.70 -2.07
C SER A 124 -0.09 -6.77 -0.90
N SER A 125 0.16 -7.20 0.33
CA SER A 125 -0.10 -6.37 1.52
C SER A 125 0.63 -5.01 1.48
N LYS A 126 1.86 -4.96 0.96
CA LYS A 126 2.62 -3.72 0.79
C LYS A 126 1.98 -2.80 -0.24
N GLN A 127 1.62 -3.34 -1.41
CA GLN A 127 0.95 -2.57 -2.46
C GLN A 127 -0.43 -2.05 -2.00
N LYS A 128 -1.17 -2.85 -1.22
CA LYS A 128 -2.40 -2.39 -0.57
C LYS A 128 -2.15 -1.26 0.41
N PHE A 129 -1.14 -1.38 1.27
CA PHE A 129 -0.81 -0.32 2.22
C PHE A 129 -0.36 0.97 1.50
N LEU A 130 0.35 0.84 0.38
CA LEU A 130 0.70 1.97 -0.49
C LEU A 130 -0.54 2.65 -1.05
N LEU A 131 -1.52 1.88 -1.54
CA LEU A 131 -2.78 2.38 -2.05
C LEU A 131 -3.59 3.11 -0.96
N VAL A 132 -3.67 2.54 0.26
CA VAL A 132 -4.30 3.20 1.41
C VAL A 132 -3.61 4.52 1.73
N THR A 133 -2.28 4.52 1.79
CA THR A 133 -1.47 5.72 2.03
C THR A 133 -1.72 6.77 0.95
N PHE A 134 -1.82 6.36 -0.31
CA PHE A 134 -2.15 7.25 -1.41
C PHE A 134 -3.56 7.85 -1.29
N MET A 135 -4.57 7.08 -0.89
CA MET A 135 -5.93 7.60 -0.64
C MET A 135 -5.93 8.70 0.42
N TYR A 136 -5.13 8.56 1.49
CA TYR A 136 -4.93 9.63 2.47
C TYR A 136 -4.29 10.88 1.86
N ARG A 137 -3.35 10.71 0.90
CA ARG A 137 -2.77 11.85 0.19
C ARG A 137 -3.83 12.55 -0.68
N LEU A 138 -4.63 11.81 -1.44
CA LEU A 138 -5.71 12.38 -2.26
C LEU A 138 -6.71 13.18 -1.42
N ALA A 139 -7.10 12.65 -0.26
CA ALA A 139 -7.99 13.32 0.67
C ALA A 139 -7.36 14.60 1.25
N ALA A 140 -6.07 14.56 1.61
CA ALA A 140 -5.35 15.73 2.12
C ALA A 140 -5.25 16.86 1.09
N GLU A 141 -5.14 16.52 -0.19
CA GLU A 141 -5.12 17.47 -1.32
C GLU A 141 -6.53 17.91 -1.76
N GLY A 142 -7.59 17.29 -1.24
CA GLY A 142 -8.97 17.52 -1.70
C GLY A 142 -9.16 17.22 -3.19
N TRP A 143 -8.37 16.30 -3.75
CA TRP A 143 -8.23 16.15 -5.20
C TRP A 143 -9.53 15.70 -5.89
N SER A 144 -10.24 14.72 -5.32
CA SER A 144 -11.50 14.21 -5.88
C SER A 144 -12.66 15.19 -5.77
N THR A 145 -12.59 16.15 -4.85
CA THR A 145 -13.60 17.21 -4.66
C THR A 145 -13.23 18.51 -5.36
N SER A 146 -12.04 18.58 -5.97
CA SER A 146 -11.59 19.79 -6.66
C SER A 146 -12.33 19.96 -7.99
N SER A 147 -12.98 21.11 -8.16
CA SER A 147 -13.67 21.43 -9.41
C SER A 147 -12.69 21.61 -10.57
N GLY A 148 -13.08 21.20 -11.78
CA GLY A 148 -12.20 21.22 -12.93
C GLY A 148 -12.83 20.67 -14.21
N VAL A 149 -12.07 20.70 -15.30
CA VAL A 149 -12.50 20.17 -16.62
C VAL A 149 -12.56 18.63 -16.69
N ASP A 150 -12.14 17.96 -15.61
CA ASP A 150 -11.91 16.51 -15.51
C ASP A 150 -12.59 15.89 -14.28
N GLU A 151 -13.64 16.53 -13.76
CA GLU A 151 -14.35 16.11 -12.53
C GLU A 151 -14.81 14.64 -12.59
N MET A 152 -15.34 14.22 -13.74
CA MET A 152 -15.81 12.85 -13.92
C MET A 152 -14.64 11.86 -13.84
N GLU A 153 -13.54 12.11 -14.56
CA GLU A 153 -12.36 11.23 -14.56
C GLU A 153 -11.73 11.14 -13.17
N LYS A 154 -11.62 12.26 -12.45
CA LYS A 154 -11.15 12.28 -11.06
C LYS A 154 -11.99 11.39 -10.16
N HIS A 155 -13.31 11.47 -10.28
CA HIS A 155 -14.22 10.69 -9.46
C HIS A 155 -14.18 9.19 -9.78
N LEU A 156 -14.10 8.84 -11.07
CA LEU A 156 -13.94 7.45 -11.51
C LEU A 156 -12.61 6.86 -11.02
N ILE A 157 -11.51 7.62 -11.10
CA ILE A 157 -10.22 7.22 -10.52
C ILE A 157 -10.36 7.02 -9.02
N TYR A 158 -10.91 8.00 -8.29
CA TYR A 158 -11.02 7.92 -6.84
C TYR A 158 -11.80 6.69 -6.38
N ARG A 159 -12.94 6.40 -7.02
CA ARG A 159 -13.74 5.20 -6.74
C ARG A 159 -13.03 3.90 -7.09
N THR A 160 -12.28 3.90 -8.18
CA THR A 160 -11.46 2.75 -8.55
C THR A 160 -10.44 2.45 -7.47
N LEU A 161 -9.69 3.47 -7.03
CA LEU A 161 -8.67 3.34 -6.00
C LEU A 161 -9.27 2.91 -4.66
N ASP A 162 -10.42 3.48 -4.30
CA ASP A 162 -11.18 3.11 -3.11
C ASP A 162 -11.57 1.63 -3.14
N TYR A 163 -12.18 1.18 -4.24
CA TYR A 163 -12.54 -0.23 -4.42
C TYR A 163 -11.34 -1.17 -4.31
N LEU A 164 -10.24 -0.86 -5.02
CA LEU A 164 -9.01 -1.66 -4.96
C LEU A 164 -8.43 -1.71 -3.53
N SER A 165 -8.60 -0.64 -2.74
CA SER A 165 -8.12 -0.56 -1.36
C SER A 165 -8.92 -1.43 -0.40
N GLU A 166 -10.19 -1.69 -0.69
CA GLU A 166 -11.07 -2.54 0.12
C GLU A 166 -10.90 -4.03 -0.18
N MET A 167 -10.43 -4.39 -1.37
CA MET A 167 -10.28 -5.80 -1.78
C MET A 167 -9.29 -6.57 -0.91
N PRO A 168 -9.50 -7.86 -0.58
CA PRO A 168 -8.52 -8.63 0.17
C PRO A 168 -7.15 -8.66 -0.53
N ALA A 169 -6.06 -8.70 0.24
CA ALA A 169 -4.73 -8.87 -0.32
C ALA A 169 -4.64 -10.19 -1.11
N ASP A 170 -3.84 -10.19 -2.17
CA ASP A 170 -3.61 -11.31 -3.08
C ASP A 170 -4.87 -11.85 -3.79
N HIS A 171 -6.00 -11.15 -3.69
CA HIS A 171 -7.23 -11.51 -4.39
C HIS A 171 -7.01 -11.38 -5.90
N LYS A 172 -6.95 -12.52 -6.60
CA LYS A 172 -6.77 -12.55 -8.06
C LYS A 172 -7.97 -11.90 -8.74
N MET A 173 -7.71 -10.86 -9.52
CA MET A 173 -8.76 -10.18 -10.28
C MET A 173 -8.92 -10.86 -11.64
N TRP A 174 -10.07 -11.51 -11.84
CA TRP A 174 -10.52 -12.00 -13.14
C TRP A 174 -11.88 -11.36 -13.41
N VAL A 175 -12.00 -10.58 -14.50
CA VAL A 175 -13.22 -9.95 -15.04
C VAL A 175 -14.39 -9.94 -14.06
N ILE A 176 -14.40 -8.97 -13.14
CA ILE A 176 -15.52 -8.73 -12.24
C ILE A 176 -16.28 -7.54 -12.79
N ALA A 177 -17.52 -7.77 -13.24
CA ALA A 177 -18.48 -6.69 -13.45
C ALA A 177 -19.06 -6.33 -12.08
N LYS A 178 -18.77 -5.13 -11.59
CA LYS A 178 -19.33 -4.59 -10.35
C LYS A 178 -20.10 -3.32 -10.65
N GLU A 179 -21.33 -3.24 -10.15
CA GLU A 179 -22.10 -2.00 -10.17
C GLU A 179 -21.51 -1.03 -9.14
N ILE A 180 -21.13 0.17 -9.59
CA ILE A 180 -20.68 1.25 -8.72
C ILE A 180 -21.73 2.36 -8.80
N GLN A 181 -22.42 2.62 -7.68
CA GLN A 181 -23.47 3.65 -7.62
C GLN A 181 -22.91 5.06 -7.73
N TYR A 182 -22.91 5.66 -8.92
CA TYR A 182 -22.60 7.07 -9.12
C TYR A 182 -23.88 7.91 -8.89
N PRO A 183 -23.82 9.02 -8.13
CA PRO A 183 -24.93 9.96 -8.09
C PRO A 183 -25.01 10.65 -9.46
N VAL A 184 -25.91 10.17 -10.31
CA VAL A 184 -26.31 10.90 -11.52
C VAL A 184 -27.01 12.16 -11.03
N HIS A 185 -26.40 13.33 -11.23
CA HIS A 185 -27.02 14.62 -10.94
C HIS A 185 -28.07 14.95 -11.99
#